data_AF-A0A8T9QD95-F1
#
_entry.id   AF-A0A8T9QD95-F1
#
_cell.length_a   1.000
_cell.length_b   1.000
_cell.length_c   1.000
_cell.angle_alpha   90.00
_cell.angle_beta   90.00
_cell.angle_gamma   90.00
#
_symmetry.space_group_name_H-M   'P 1'
#
loop_
_entity.id
_entity.type
_entity.pdbx_description
1 polymer ?
#
loop_
_entity_poly.entity_id
_entity_poly.type
_entity_poly.pdbx_seq_one_letter_code
_entity_poly.pdbx_strand_id
1 'polypeptide(L)'
;MCPNGKTRRGKIIVVFGGPYRLNGVVQAGATATVQLVNYFVNDKQHTGTRVFTSLGSGSFTLDVQNASIITPEGTHSWTSQRTYTRTAGFGTATIQDDTYQVSGQASGTNRKGIGYTAQIQQPLTKNFALGCARHFTAGTVSISNSKGQVLLLNYDPTGSAACDNIASVTVNGVTRTIRLR
;
A
#
# COMPACT_ATOMS: atom_id res chain seq x y z
N MET A 1 21.43 10.47 -8.65
CA MET A 1 20.99 9.24 -7.97
C MET A 1 20.36 9.63 -6.64
N CYS A 2 19.20 9.08 -6.27
CA CYS A 2 18.56 9.42 -4.98
C CYS A 2 19.24 8.69 -3.80
N PRO A 3 19.09 9.16 -2.54
CA PRO A 3 19.69 8.52 -1.35
C PRO A 3 19.37 7.03 -1.15
N ASN A 4 18.30 6.52 -1.78
CA ASN A 4 17.95 5.11 -1.78
C ASN A 4 18.51 4.31 -2.96
N GLY A 5 19.53 4.82 -3.66
CA GLY A 5 20.20 4.14 -4.78
C GLY A 5 19.38 4.04 -6.07
N LYS A 6 18.24 4.73 -6.16
CA LYS A 6 17.36 4.68 -7.35
C LYS A 6 17.51 5.93 -8.21
N THR A 7 17.34 5.80 -9.52
CA THR A 7 17.16 6.91 -10.46
C THR A 7 15.67 7.15 -10.70
N ARG A 8 15.26 8.40 -10.84
CA ARG A 8 13.88 8.81 -11.09
C ARG A 8 13.84 9.91 -12.13
N ARG A 9 12.90 9.84 -13.07
CA ARG A 9 12.66 10.87 -14.10
C ARG A 9 11.17 10.96 -14.42
N GLY A 10 10.72 12.10 -14.93
CA GLY A 10 9.31 12.38 -15.22
C GLY A 10 8.64 13.27 -14.19
N LYS A 11 7.30 13.23 -14.13
CA LYS A 11 6.50 14.07 -13.24
C LYS A 11 5.52 13.25 -12.42
N ILE A 12 5.35 13.67 -11.17
CA ILE A 12 4.24 13.27 -10.30
C ILE A 12 3.40 14.53 -10.11
N ILE A 13 2.15 14.49 -10.56
CA ILE A 13 1.21 15.60 -10.44
C ILE A 13 0.24 15.25 -9.32
N VAL A 14 0.04 16.17 -8.39
CA VAL A 14 -0.95 16.03 -7.32
C VAL A 14 -1.97 17.15 -7.45
N VAL A 15 -3.23 16.76 -7.62
CA VAL A 15 -4.37 17.68 -7.70
C VAL A 15 -5.19 17.52 -6.43
N PHE A 16 -5.32 18.61 -5.67
CA PHE A 16 -6.15 18.64 -4.47
C PHE A 16 -7.55 19.13 -4.83
N GLY A 17 -8.58 18.52 -4.26
CA GLY A 17 -9.97 18.88 -4.49
C GLY A 17 -10.86 18.62 -3.28
N GLY A 18 -12.15 18.88 -3.42
CA GLY A 18 -13.13 18.74 -2.33
C GLY A 18 -13.06 19.90 -1.31
N PRO A 19 -13.78 19.78 -0.17
CA PRO A 19 -13.80 20.82 0.85
C PRO A 19 -12.39 21.13 1.37
N TYR A 20 -12.01 22.41 1.35
CA TYR A 20 -10.72 22.91 1.82
C TYR A 20 -10.58 22.72 3.35
N ARG A 21 -9.35 22.90 3.87
CA ARG A 21 -9.09 22.88 5.32
C ARG A 21 -9.94 23.93 6.04
N LEU A 22 -10.75 23.51 7.00
CA LEU A 22 -11.37 24.39 7.98
C LEU A 22 -10.47 24.43 9.23
N ASN A 23 -10.01 25.61 9.63
CA ASN A 23 -9.13 25.80 10.79
C ASN A 23 -7.88 24.90 10.79
N GLY A 24 -7.27 24.67 9.63
CA GLY A 24 -6.09 23.82 9.47
C GLY A 24 -6.36 22.32 9.43
N VAL A 25 -7.61 21.88 9.61
CA VAL A 25 -8.01 20.47 9.62
C VAL A 25 -8.55 20.04 8.26
N VAL A 26 -7.99 18.96 7.69
CA VAL A 26 -8.48 18.34 6.46
C VAL A 26 -9.88 17.78 6.71
N GLN A 27 -10.85 18.23 5.94
CA GLN A 27 -12.25 17.85 6.08
C GLN A 27 -12.52 16.51 5.39
N ALA A 28 -13.51 15.78 5.91
CA ALA A 28 -14.02 14.60 5.22
C ALA A 28 -14.49 14.97 3.81
N GLY A 29 -14.20 14.11 2.83
CA GLY A 29 -14.47 14.37 1.41
C GLY A 29 -13.39 15.17 0.67
N ALA A 30 -12.40 15.74 1.37
CA ALA A 30 -11.23 16.32 0.71
C ALA A 30 -10.45 15.22 -0.04
N THR A 31 -9.96 15.54 -1.24
CA THR A 31 -9.27 14.58 -2.11
C THR A 31 -7.87 15.03 -2.49
N ALA A 32 -6.99 14.06 -2.70
CA ALA A 32 -5.70 14.24 -3.36
C ALA A 32 -5.55 13.20 -4.47
N THR A 33 -5.55 13.66 -5.72
CA THR A 33 -5.40 12.82 -6.90
C THR A 33 -3.97 12.88 -7.40
N VAL A 34 -3.28 11.74 -7.42
CA VAL A 34 -1.90 11.60 -7.90
C VAL A 34 -1.92 10.98 -9.29
N GLN A 35 -1.27 11.64 -10.24
CA GLN A 35 -1.06 11.17 -11.61
C GLN A 35 0.43 11.12 -11.95
N LEU A 36 0.79 10.15 -12.78
CA LEU A 36 2.16 9.94 -13.24
C LEU A 36 2.28 10.31 -14.72
N VAL A 37 3.13 11.28 -15.05
CA VAL A 37 3.37 11.71 -16.43
C VAL A 37 4.82 11.40 -16.80
N ASN A 38 4.99 10.44 -17.71
CA ASN A 38 6.30 9.95 -18.14
C ASN A 38 7.22 9.66 -16.95
N TYR A 39 6.70 9.05 -15.89
CA TYR A 39 7.43 8.78 -14.66
C TYR A 39 8.10 7.41 -14.68
N PHE A 40 9.39 7.36 -14.35
CA PHE A 40 10.21 6.16 -14.39
C PHE A 40 11.02 6.02 -13.10
N VAL A 41 11.24 4.78 -12.69
CA VAL A 41 12.18 4.41 -11.62
C VAL A 41 13.12 3.34 -12.16
N ASN A 42 14.43 3.60 -12.17
CA ASN A 42 15.44 2.72 -12.78
C ASN A 42 15.02 2.28 -14.19
N ASP A 43 14.58 3.24 -15.00
CA ASP A 43 14.07 3.09 -16.38
C ASP A 43 12.85 2.19 -16.58
N LYS A 44 12.21 1.74 -15.49
CA LYS A 44 10.91 1.07 -15.53
C LYS A 44 9.82 2.13 -15.46
N GLN A 45 8.90 2.14 -16.43
CA GLN A 45 7.83 3.13 -16.47
C GLN A 45 6.76 2.77 -15.44
N HIS A 46 6.30 3.77 -14.70
CA HIS A 46 5.19 3.64 -13.77
C HIS A 46 3.99 4.46 -14.28
N THR A 47 2.81 3.84 -14.32
CA THR A 47 1.55 4.49 -14.72
C THR A 47 0.49 4.31 -13.64
N GLY A 48 -0.62 5.02 -13.80
CA GLY A 48 -1.82 4.89 -12.98
C GLY A 48 -2.19 6.17 -12.26
N THR A 49 -3.42 6.16 -11.75
CA THR A 49 -3.98 7.22 -10.94
C THR A 49 -4.18 6.70 -9.52
N ARG A 50 -3.90 7.54 -8.52
CA ARG A 50 -4.25 7.25 -7.12
C ARG A 50 -5.11 8.36 -6.58
N VAL A 51 -6.30 8.04 -6.09
CA VAL A 51 -7.21 8.99 -5.47
C VAL A 51 -7.25 8.70 -3.98
N PHE A 52 -6.80 9.64 -3.18
CA PHE A 52 -6.96 9.61 -1.74
C PHE A 52 -8.19 10.45 -1.39
N THR A 53 -9.09 9.92 -0.56
CA THR A 53 -10.26 10.67 -0.06
C THR A 53 -10.26 10.64 1.45
N SER A 54 -10.24 11.82 2.08
CA SER A 54 -10.31 11.93 3.53
C SER A 54 -11.66 11.45 4.06
N LEU A 55 -11.62 10.68 5.14
CA LEU A 55 -12.78 10.28 5.93
C LEU A 55 -12.92 11.13 7.21
N GLY A 56 -12.08 12.16 7.38
CA GLY A 56 -11.95 12.89 8.64
C GLY A 56 -11.05 12.18 9.66
N SER A 57 -10.66 12.91 10.71
CA SER A 57 -9.84 12.38 11.82
C SER A 57 -8.53 11.71 11.39
N GLY A 58 -7.95 12.13 10.26
CA GLY A 58 -6.74 11.53 9.69
C GLY A 58 -6.95 10.20 8.95
N SER A 59 -8.15 9.63 8.98
CA SER A 59 -8.50 8.44 8.19
C SER A 59 -8.76 8.80 6.73
N PHE A 60 -8.54 7.85 5.81
CA PHE A 60 -8.74 8.07 4.38
C PHE A 60 -8.98 6.76 3.61
N THR A 61 -9.60 6.85 2.44
CA THR A 61 -9.58 5.78 1.44
C THR A 61 -8.51 6.03 0.39
N LEU A 62 -8.04 4.95 -0.22
CA LEU A 62 -7.15 4.94 -1.37
C LEU A 62 -7.78 4.11 -2.48
N ASP A 63 -8.08 4.75 -3.60
CA ASP A 63 -8.45 4.10 -4.85
C ASP A 63 -7.29 4.20 -5.85
N VAL A 64 -6.84 3.07 -6.36
CA VAL A 64 -5.74 2.96 -7.33
C VAL A 64 -6.31 2.46 -8.63
N GLN A 65 -6.19 3.25 -9.69
CA GLN A 65 -6.80 2.96 -10.98
C GLN A 65 -5.73 2.77 -12.05
N ASN A 66 -5.87 1.71 -12.86
CA ASN A 66 -5.03 1.45 -14.04
C ASN A 66 -3.52 1.56 -13.77
N ALA A 67 -3.08 1.12 -12.58
CA ALA A 67 -1.67 1.21 -12.22
C ALA A 67 -0.88 0.14 -12.94
N SER A 68 0.34 0.49 -13.37
CA SER A 68 1.25 -0.49 -13.95
C SER A 68 2.72 -0.16 -13.73
N ILE A 69 3.55 -1.19 -13.80
CA ILE A 69 5.00 -1.09 -13.93
C ILE A 69 5.39 -1.86 -15.19
N ILE A 70 5.92 -1.14 -16.17
CA ILE A 70 6.33 -1.67 -17.47
C ILE A 70 7.83 -1.97 -17.40
N THR A 71 8.20 -3.22 -17.66
CA THR A 71 9.61 -3.65 -17.73
C THR A 71 9.85 -4.49 -18.99
N PRO A 72 11.11 -4.68 -19.41
CA PRO A 72 11.43 -5.55 -20.55
C PRO A 72 10.94 -6.99 -20.38
N GLU A 73 10.85 -7.45 -19.13
CA GLU A 73 10.39 -8.80 -18.77
C GLU A 73 8.85 -8.93 -18.69
N GLY A 74 8.11 -7.85 -18.98
CA GLY A 74 6.66 -7.82 -18.97
C GLY A 74 6.06 -6.74 -18.05
N THR A 75 4.75 -6.53 -18.19
CA THR A 75 4.02 -5.50 -17.44
C THR A 75 3.30 -6.12 -16.25
N HIS A 76 3.47 -5.53 -15.07
CA HIS A 76 2.62 -5.79 -13.91
C HIS A 76 1.59 -4.67 -13.81
N SER A 77 0.30 -5.00 -13.82
CA SER A 77 -0.81 -4.04 -13.67
C SER A 77 -1.70 -4.39 -12.49
N TRP A 78 -2.34 -3.38 -11.88
CA TRP A 78 -3.31 -3.59 -10.80
C TRP A 78 -4.27 -2.40 -10.60
N THR A 79 -5.38 -2.71 -9.94
CA THR A 79 -6.29 -1.78 -9.29
C THR A 79 -6.39 -2.13 -7.80
N SER A 80 -6.75 -1.18 -6.94
CA SER A 80 -6.90 -1.43 -5.51
C SER A 80 -7.82 -0.43 -4.85
N GLN A 81 -8.63 -0.92 -3.90
CA GLN A 81 -9.45 -0.09 -3.03
C GLN A 81 -9.12 -0.45 -1.59
N ARG A 82 -8.69 0.54 -0.81
CA ARG A 82 -8.27 0.34 0.58
C ARG A 82 -8.81 1.43 1.46
N THR A 83 -9.07 1.09 2.72
CA THR A 83 -9.42 2.05 3.77
C THR A 83 -8.31 2.04 4.80
N TYR A 84 -7.82 3.22 5.15
CA TYR A 84 -6.84 3.48 6.20
C TYR A 84 -7.54 4.19 7.35
N THR A 85 -7.74 3.49 8.45
CA THR A 85 -8.34 4.02 9.67
C THR A 85 -7.22 4.38 10.63
N ARG A 86 -7.03 5.66 10.95
CA ARG A 86 -6.08 6.09 11.99
C ARG A 86 -6.58 5.58 13.34
N THR A 87 -5.70 4.97 14.13
CA THR A 87 -6.02 4.41 15.45
C THR A 87 -5.16 4.99 16.57
N ALA A 88 -4.07 5.71 16.24
CA ALA A 88 -3.21 6.40 17.21
C ALA A 88 -2.58 7.67 16.59
N GLY A 89 -2.01 8.54 17.44
CA GLY A 89 -1.26 9.74 17.04
C GLY A 89 -2.10 11.02 16.89
N PHE A 90 -3.41 10.99 17.16
CA PHE A 90 -4.33 12.13 16.93
C PHE A 90 -3.92 13.46 17.58
N GLY A 91 -3.15 13.42 18.68
CA GLY A 91 -2.80 14.59 19.48
C GLY A 91 -1.45 15.24 19.17
N THR A 92 -0.67 14.71 18.22
CA THR A 92 0.67 15.24 17.91
C THR A 92 0.78 15.65 16.44
N ALA A 93 1.70 16.58 16.16
CA ALA A 93 2.00 17.02 14.80
C ALA A 93 2.99 16.09 14.06
N THR A 94 3.60 15.15 14.79
CA THR A 94 4.49 14.15 14.19
C THR A 94 3.67 13.00 13.63
N ILE A 95 4.19 12.33 12.62
CA ILE A 95 3.61 11.08 12.12
C ILE A 95 4.21 9.86 12.82
N GLN A 96 5.26 10.02 13.64
CA GLN A 96 6.03 8.89 14.17
C GLN A 96 5.29 8.08 15.24
N ASP A 97 4.23 8.61 15.83
CA ASP A 97 3.33 7.92 16.75
C ASP A 97 2.02 7.48 16.08
N ASP A 98 1.88 7.70 14.76
CA ASP A 98 0.71 7.28 14.03
C ASP A 98 0.64 5.77 13.88
N THR A 99 -0.56 5.24 14.12
CA THR A 99 -0.92 3.89 13.74
C THR A 99 -2.18 3.91 12.89
N TYR A 100 -2.20 3.07 11.86
CA TYR A 100 -3.37 2.85 11.02
C TYR A 100 -3.72 1.37 10.95
N GLN A 101 -5.01 1.06 10.92
CA GLN A 101 -5.50 -0.21 10.41
C GLN A 101 -5.88 -0.07 8.94
N VAL A 102 -5.50 -1.05 8.13
CA VAL A 102 -5.73 -1.05 6.69
C VAL A 102 -6.57 -2.26 6.29
N SER A 103 -7.69 -2.01 5.63
CA SER A 103 -8.55 -3.04 5.03
C SER A 103 -8.73 -2.80 3.54
N GLY A 104 -9.34 -3.76 2.85
CA GLY A 104 -9.64 -3.69 1.41
C GLY A 104 -8.89 -4.72 0.57
N GLN A 105 -8.78 -4.44 -0.72
CA GLN A 105 -8.38 -5.42 -1.72
C GLN A 105 -7.57 -4.81 -2.87
N ALA A 106 -6.92 -5.68 -3.62
CA ALA A 106 -6.33 -5.36 -4.92
C ALA A 106 -6.55 -6.52 -5.90
N SER A 107 -6.61 -6.22 -7.19
CA SER A 107 -6.57 -7.22 -8.24
C SER A 107 -5.71 -6.73 -9.40
N GLY A 108 -5.16 -7.65 -10.18
CA GLY A 108 -4.25 -7.27 -11.25
C GLY A 108 -3.68 -8.45 -12.03
N THR A 109 -2.71 -8.16 -12.89
CA THR A 109 -2.04 -9.15 -13.74
C THR A 109 -0.54 -8.99 -13.58
N ASN A 110 0.16 -10.06 -13.21
CA ASN A 110 1.61 -10.02 -13.03
C ASN A 110 2.36 -10.02 -14.38
N ARG A 111 3.69 -9.86 -14.34
CA ARG A 111 4.54 -9.80 -15.55
C ARG A 111 4.49 -11.04 -16.45
N LYS A 112 4.00 -12.18 -15.92
CA LYS A 112 3.80 -13.43 -16.68
C LYS A 112 2.38 -13.57 -17.23
N GLY A 113 1.57 -12.51 -17.20
CA GLY A 113 0.19 -12.53 -17.68
C GLY A 113 -0.79 -13.25 -16.75
N ILE A 114 -0.41 -13.58 -15.51
CA ILE A 114 -1.28 -14.30 -14.57
C ILE A 114 -2.06 -13.31 -13.73
N GLY A 115 -3.39 -13.41 -13.80
CA GLY A 115 -4.31 -12.65 -12.98
C GLY A 115 -4.22 -13.05 -11.50
N TYR A 116 -4.40 -12.09 -10.61
CA TYR A 116 -4.44 -12.33 -9.17
C TYR A 116 -5.38 -11.36 -8.46
N THR A 117 -5.84 -11.78 -7.29
CA THR A 117 -6.59 -10.98 -6.34
C THR A 117 -5.93 -11.10 -4.97
N ALA A 118 -5.75 -9.99 -4.28
CA ALA A 118 -5.20 -9.91 -2.93
C ALA A 118 -6.25 -9.27 -2.01
N GLN A 119 -6.72 -10.05 -1.04
CA GLN A 119 -7.75 -9.66 -0.07
C GLN A 119 -7.13 -9.56 1.31
N ILE A 120 -7.30 -8.42 1.98
CA ILE A 120 -6.91 -8.29 3.40
C ILE A 120 -7.96 -9.04 4.23
N GLN A 121 -7.57 -10.15 4.87
CA GLN A 121 -8.49 -10.97 5.68
C GLN A 121 -8.54 -10.48 7.13
N GLN A 122 -7.37 -10.18 7.71
CA GLN A 122 -7.24 -9.48 8.98
C GLN A 122 -6.64 -8.11 8.71
N PRO A 123 -7.22 -7.01 9.23
CA PRO A 123 -6.71 -5.66 9.00
C PRO A 123 -5.20 -5.56 9.22
N LEU A 124 -4.51 -4.91 8.30
CA LEU A 124 -3.07 -4.73 8.41
C LEU A 124 -2.77 -3.56 9.35
N THR A 125 -1.81 -3.72 10.25
CA THR A 125 -1.38 -2.64 11.13
C THR A 125 -0.19 -1.91 10.51
N LYS A 126 -0.36 -0.63 10.22
CA LYS A 126 0.71 0.27 9.78
C LYS A 126 1.12 1.16 10.95
N ASN A 127 2.27 0.87 11.54
CA ASN A 127 2.88 1.66 12.60
C ASN A 127 4.01 2.53 12.01
N PHE A 128 3.96 3.84 12.26
CA PHE A 128 4.95 4.80 11.79
C PHE A 128 6.08 5.09 12.78
N ALA A 129 6.11 4.42 13.92
CA ALA A 129 7.25 4.45 14.83
C ALA A 129 8.56 4.09 14.13
N LEU A 130 9.64 4.67 14.62
CA LEU A 130 10.98 4.45 14.08
C LEU A 130 11.30 2.95 14.09
N GLY A 131 11.74 2.42 12.94
CA GLY A 131 11.96 0.99 12.72
C GLY A 131 10.74 0.23 12.17
N CYS A 132 9.51 0.68 12.45
CA CYS A 132 8.27 0.00 12.03
C CYS A 132 7.77 0.49 10.65
N ALA A 133 8.03 1.75 10.33
CA ALA A 133 7.44 2.45 9.20
C ALA A 133 7.69 1.82 7.81
N ARG A 134 8.60 0.85 7.69
CA ARG A 134 8.88 0.16 6.42
C ARG A 134 7.81 -0.88 6.06
N HIS A 135 7.40 -1.72 7.00
CA HIS A 135 6.48 -2.84 6.76
C HIS A 135 5.15 -2.64 7.49
N PHE A 136 4.22 -3.58 7.33
CA PHE A 136 3.11 -3.73 8.26
C PHE A 136 3.60 -4.59 9.42
N THR A 137 3.13 -4.30 10.63
CA THR A 137 3.53 -5.03 11.84
C THR A 137 2.57 -6.15 12.19
N ALA A 138 1.38 -6.20 11.58
CA ALA A 138 0.40 -7.25 11.81
C ALA A 138 -0.62 -7.35 10.66
N GLY A 139 -1.43 -8.40 10.68
CA GLY A 139 -2.53 -8.67 9.77
C GLY A 139 -2.17 -9.62 8.63
N THR A 140 -3.18 -10.03 7.87
CA THR A 140 -3.05 -11.09 6.87
C THR A 140 -3.67 -10.71 5.54
N VAL A 141 -3.05 -11.19 4.45
CA VAL A 141 -3.52 -11.02 3.08
C VAL A 141 -3.61 -12.38 2.42
N SER A 142 -4.79 -12.74 1.92
CA SER A 142 -4.98 -13.89 1.06
C SER A 142 -4.84 -13.47 -0.41
N ILE A 143 -3.90 -14.09 -1.11
CA ILE A 143 -3.60 -13.82 -2.51
C ILE A 143 -3.95 -15.06 -3.32
N SER A 144 -4.99 -14.97 -4.14
CA SER A 144 -5.37 -16.00 -5.10
C SER A 144 -4.90 -15.63 -6.48
N ASN A 145 -4.47 -16.62 -7.27
CA ASN A 145 -4.18 -16.44 -8.69
C ASN A 145 -5.25 -17.09 -9.57
N SER A 146 -5.28 -16.70 -10.84
CA SER A 146 -6.21 -17.25 -11.83
C SER A 146 -5.97 -18.72 -12.18
N LYS A 147 -4.94 -19.36 -11.58
CA LYS A 147 -4.64 -20.79 -11.70
C LYS A 147 -5.13 -21.60 -10.49
N GLY A 148 -5.90 -20.99 -9.59
CA GLY A 148 -6.48 -21.65 -8.42
C GLY A 148 -5.53 -21.82 -7.23
N GLN A 149 -4.32 -21.27 -7.28
CA GLN A 149 -3.40 -21.30 -6.15
C GLN A 149 -3.72 -20.15 -5.18
N VAL A 150 -3.67 -20.43 -3.88
CA VAL A 150 -3.87 -19.46 -2.82
C VAL A 150 -2.62 -19.39 -1.95
N LEU A 151 -2.18 -18.17 -1.68
CA LEU A 151 -1.10 -17.83 -0.76
C LEU A 151 -1.67 -16.98 0.36
N LEU A 152 -1.47 -17.39 1.60
CA LEU A 152 -1.74 -16.55 2.77
C LEU A 152 -0.43 -15.89 3.21
N LEU A 153 -0.38 -14.56 3.17
CA LEU A 153 0.71 -13.76 3.72
C LEU A 153 0.30 -13.27 5.11
N ASN A 154 1.07 -13.62 6.15
CA ASN A 154 0.89 -13.12 7.50
C ASN A 154 2.07 -12.23 7.89
N TYR A 155 1.79 -10.95 8.21
CA TYR A 155 2.80 -9.98 8.62
C TYR A 155 3.24 -10.13 10.08
N ASP A 156 2.53 -10.91 10.88
CA ASP A 156 2.91 -11.20 12.27
C ASP A 156 2.74 -12.69 12.56
N PRO A 157 3.69 -13.52 12.10
CA PRO A 157 3.63 -14.96 12.35
C PRO A 157 3.78 -15.35 13.82
N THR A 158 4.25 -14.43 14.68
CA THR A 158 4.47 -14.68 16.11
C THR A 158 3.39 -14.11 17.02
N GLY A 159 2.50 -13.26 16.52
CA GLY A 159 1.50 -12.54 17.32
C GLY A 159 2.07 -11.42 18.20
N SER A 160 3.30 -10.95 17.93
CA SER A 160 4.01 -9.97 18.77
C SER A 160 3.87 -8.52 18.27
N ALA A 161 3.33 -8.33 17.07
CA ALA A 161 3.33 -7.08 16.33
C ALA A 161 4.71 -6.39 16.26
N ALA A 162 5.79 -7.18 16.24
CA ALA A 162 7.16 -6.67 16.27
C ALA A 162 7.48 -5.79 15.04
N CYS A 163 8.31 -4.78 15.27
CA CYS A 163 8.83 -3.93 14.20
C CYS A 163 10.04 -4.57 13.52
N ASP A 164 9.82 -5.72 12.90
CA ASP A 164 10.82 -6.48 12.18
C ASP A 164 10.50 -6.58 10.68
N ASN A 165 11.20 -7.48 10.00
CA ASN A 165 10.94 -7.81 8.60
C ASN A 165 10.53 -9.26 8.42
N ILE A 166 9.96 -9.89 9.45
CA ILE A 166 9.59 -11.29 9.45
C ILE A 166 8.11 -11.39 9.07
N ALA A 167 7.82 -12.21 8.08
CA ALA A 167 6.46 -12.59 7.71
C ALA A 167 6.41 -14.10 7.45
N SER A 168 5.23 -14.68 7.37
CA SER A 168 5.06 -16.04 6.87
C SER A 168 4.20 -16.08 5.61
N VAL A 169 4.48 -17.06 4.76
CA VAL A 169 3.66 -17.41 3.62
C VAL A 169 3.20 -18.84 3.75
N THR A 170 1.91 -19.07 3.61
CA THR A 170 1.31 -20.41 3.60
C THR A 170 0.74 -20.70 2.23
N VAL A 171 1.17 -21.78 1.61
CA VAL A 171 0.68 -22.26 0.31
C VAL A 171 0.37 -23.75 0.46
N ASN A 172 -0.84 -24.17 0.12
CA ASN A 172 -1.29 -25.57 0.23
C ASN A 172 -1.03 -26.17 1.62
N GLY A 173 -1.28 -25.41 2.69
CA GLY A 173 -1.06 -25.83 4.07
C GLY A 173 0.39 -25.81 4.54
N VAL A 174 1.37 -25.59 3.66
CA VAL A 174 2.79 -25.50 4.03
C VAL A 174 3.16 -24.05 4.30
N THR A 175 3.59 -23.76 5.53
CA THR A 175 4.01 -22.43 5.98
C THR A 175 5.53 -22.27 5.94
N ARG A 176 6.00 -21.14 5.42
CA ARG A 176 7.42 -20.75 5.41
C ARG A 176 7.59 -19.33 5.91
N THR A 177 8.57 -19.13 6.78
CA THR A 177 8.98 -17.79 7.20
C THR A 177 9.82 -17.13 6.10
N ILE A 178 9.56 -15.86 5.84
CA ILE A 178 10.27 -15.03 4.87
C ILE A 178 10.76 -13.75 5.52
N ARG A 179 11.77 -13.12 4.89
CA ARG A 179 12.21 -11.77 5.22
C ARG A 179 11.77 -10.77 4.15
N LEU A 180 11.05 -9.74 4.58
CA LEU A 180 10.62 -8.62 3.75
C LEU A 180 11.81 -7.74 3.36
N ARG A 181 11.75 -7.16 2.16
CA ARG A 181 12.80 -6.31 1.57
C ARG A 181 12.25 -4.95 1.16
#